data_AF-A0A7K3B9X6-F1
#
_entry.id   AF-A0A7K3B9X6-F1
#
_cell.length_a   1.000
_cell.length_b   1.000
_cell.length_c   1.000
_cell.angle_alpha   90.00
_cell.angle_beta   90.00
_cell.angle_gamma   90.00
#
_symmetry.space_group_name_H-M   'P 1'
#
loop_
_entity.id
_entity.type
_entity.pdbx_description
1 polymer ?
#
loop_
_entity_poly.entity_id
_entity_poly.type
_entity_poly.pdbx_seq_one_letter_code
_entity_poly.pdbx_strand_id
1 'polypeptide(L)'
;MEPDPKVQVTALSELGELVNHQNTIYEATAPAVMYVAGILTHPAAMTLRPYRDIPIRAALLGWLASTLQDASDEIVGFIEQRFPGFLAPGTIVAAFRNLRPMLYRAVAPFLQDSHENVREAAVVTALILVEHPALAEHRDHLAVHARRVLDTSGYEPNRRVAWRTLEAWGHNPPGPEPLPEEPWVWGPHSDGRGDLEPPF
;
A
#
# COMPACT_ATOMS: atom_id res chain seq x y z
N MET A 1 -27.17 10.26 6.73
CA MET A 1 -27.32 8.85 7.14
C MET A 1 -25.93 8.29 7.27
N GLU A 2 -25.51 7.90 8.46
CA GLU A 2 -24.20 7.28 8.64
C GLU A 2 -24.22 5.89 8.00
N PRO A 3 -23.24 5.55 7.16
CA PRO A 3 -23.17 4.22 6.55
C PRO A 3 -23.00 3.14 7.61
N ASP A 4 -23.70 2.01 7.45
CA ASP A 4 -23.60 0.86 8.36
C ASP A 4 -22.14 0.35 8.42
N PRO A 5 -21.50 0.31 9.61
CA PRO A 5 -20.15 -0.20 9.77
C PRO A 5 -19.93 -1.62 9.19
N LYS A 6 -20.95 -2.49 9.19
CA LYS A 6 -20.87 -3.82 8.57
C LYS A 6 -20.72 -3.72 7.06
N VAL A 7 -21.50 -2.84 6.41
CA VAL A 7 -21.41 -2.61 4.95
C VAL A 7 -20.02 -2.09 4.58
N GLN A 8 -19.45 -1.19 5.40
CA GLN A 8 -18.11 -0.65 5.16
C GLN A 8 -17.01 -1.72 5.29
N VAL A 9 -17.11 -2.61 6.28
CA VAL A 9 -16.16 -3.73 6.44
C VAL A 9 -16.27 -4.72 5.28
N THR A 10 -17.50 -5.11 4.90
CA THR A 10 -17.71 -6.02 3.77
C THR A 10 -17.16 -5.43 2.48
N ALA A 11 -17.43 -4.16 2.19
CA ALA A 11 -16.92 -3.49 0.98
C ALA A 11 -15.38 -3.45 0.94
N LEU A 12 -14.73 -3.27 2.10
CA LEU A 12 -13.27 -3.31 2.20
C LEU A 12 -12.71 -4.71 1.95
N SER A 13 -13.35 -5.75 2.51
CA SER A 13 -12.97 -7.14 2.23
C SER A 13 -13.16 -7.50 0.76
N GLU A 14 -14.28 -7.12 0.15
CA GLU A 14 -14.54 -7.32 -1.28
C GLU A 14 -13.51 -6.61 -2.16
N LEU A 15 -13.07 -5.41 -1.77
CA LEU A 15 -12.01 -4.69 -2.47
C LEU A 15 -10.68 -5.46 -2.42
N GLY A 16 -10.33 -6.05 -1.28
CA GLY A 16 -9.16 -6.92 -1.15
C GLY A 16 -9.25 -8.17 -2.03
N GLU A 17 -10.36 -8.89 -1.92
CA GLU A 17 -10.60 -10.15 -2.62
C GLU A 17 -10.74 -10.01 -4.13
N LEU A 18 -11.39 -8.95 -4.62
CA LEU A 18 -11.72 -8.82 -6.05
C LEU A 18 -10.64 -8.12 -6.86
N VAL A 19 -9.84 -7.27 -6.22
CA VAL A 19 -8.89 -6.39 -6.93
C VAL A 19 -7.43 -6.75 -6.65
N ASN A 20 -7.14 -7.44 -5.54
CA ASN A 20 -5.79 -7.85 -5.15
C ASN A 20 -5.56 -9.37 -5.16
N HIS A 21 -6.48 -10.13 -5.77
CA HIS A 21 -6.37 -11.58 -5.83
C HIS A 21 -5.08 -11.99 -6.56
N GLN A 22 -4.32 -12.91 -5.96
CA GLN A 22 -3.07 -13.46 -6.51
C GLN A 22 -2.02 -12.40 -6.88
N ASN A 23 -2.02 -11.24 -6.20
CA ASN A 23 -1.03 -10.18 -6.41
C ASN A 23 -0.89 -9.77 -7.89
N THR A 24 -2.03 -9.78 -8.61
CA THR A 24 -2.09 -9.56 -10.06
C THR A 24 -2.79 -8.24 -10.38
N ILE A 25 -2.23 -7.48 -11.34
CA ILE A 25 -2.84 -6.25 -11.84
C ILE A 25 -3.81 -6.57 -12.97
N TYR A 26 -5.09 -6.28 -12.76
CA TYR A 26 -6.18 -6.47 -13.73
C TYR A 26 -6.67 -5.13 -14.29
N GLU A 27 -7.46 -5.16 -15.36
CA GLU A 27 -8.05 -3.94 -15.97
C GLU A 27 -8.86 -3.12 -14.95
N ALA A 28 -9.47 -3.79 -13.97
CA ALA A 28 -10.22 -3.16 -12.89
C ALA A 28 -9.34 -2.56 -11.77
N THR A 29 -8.05 -2.91 -11.69
CA THR A 29 -7.17 -2.45 -10.60
C THR A 29 -6.92 -0.95 -10.67
N ALA A 30 -6.62 -0.42 -11.86
CA ALA A 30 -6.42 1.02 -12.06
C ALA A 30 -7.65 1.86 -11.63
N PRO A 31 -8.88 1.61 -12.14
CA PRO A 31 -10.04 2.39 -11.71
C PRO A 31 -10.38 2.21 -10.22
N ALA A 32 -10.18 1.03 -9.64
CA ALA A 32 -10.39 0.81 -8.22
C ALA A 32 -9.43 1.63 -7.35
N VAL A 33 -8.13 1.61 -7.66
CA VAL A 33 -7.10 2.41 -6.99
C VAL A 33 -7.39 3.91 -7.11
N MET A 34 -7.82 4.35 -8.29
CA MET A 34 -8.22 5.75 -8.52
C MET A 34 -9.46 6.15 -7.71
N TYR A 35 -10.46 5.27 -7.62
CA TYR A 35 -11.65 5.50 -6.80
C TYR A 35 -11.28 5.62 -5.32
N VAL A 36 -10.46 4.69 -4.80
CA VAL A 36 -10.00 4.72 -3.41
C VAL A 36 -9.23 6.01 -3.11
N ALA A 37 -8.30 6.40 -3.99
CA ALA A 37 -7.58 7.67 -3.87
C ALA A 37 -8.53 8.88 -3.79
N GLY A 38 -9.59 8.88 -4.60
CA GLY A 38 -10.61 9.93 -4.62
C GLY A 38 -11.43 10.06 -3.33
N ILE A 39 -11.59 8.97 -2.57
CA ILE A 39 -12.39 8.96 -1.33
C ILE A 39 -11.58 9.09 -0.04
N LEU A 40 -10.24 9.15 -0.10
CA LEU A 40 -9.39 9.25 1.11
C LEU A 40 -9.72 10.48 1.97
N THR A 41 -10.06 11.60 1.33
CA THR A 41 -10.44 12.87 1.99
C THR A 41 -11.89 12.87 2.48
N HIS A 42 -12.70 11.89 2.10
CA HIS A 42 -14.10 11.83 2.50
C HIS A 42 -14.21 11.69 4.03
N PRO A 43 -15.09 12.44 4.72
CA PRO A 43 -15.21 12.38 6.17
C PRO A 43 -15.50 10.98 6.72
N ALA A 44 -16.31 10.18 6.00
CA ALA A 44 -16.61 8.80 6.37
C ALA A 44 -15.38 7.87 6.37
N ALA A 45 -14.27 8.27 5.75
CA ALA A 45 -13.02 7.51 5.86
C ALA A 45 -12.41 7.59 7.28
N MET A 46 -12.84 8.54 8.12
CA MET A 46 -12.44 8.57 9.55
C MET A 46 -13.28 7.69 10.46
N THR A 47 -14.33 7.05 9.95
CA THR A 47 -15.08 6.06 10.72
C THR A 47 -14.15 4.94 11.15
N LEU A 48 -14.16 4.60 12.44
CA LEU A 48 -13.37 3.51 12.98
C LEU A 48 -13.97 2.17 12.54
N ARG A 49 -13.09 1.24 12.14
CA ARG A 49 -13.51 -0.13 11.86
C ARG A 49 -13.96 -0.80 13.16
N PRO A 50 -15.08 -1.54 13.12
CA PRO A 50 -15.42 -2.47 14.19
C PRO A 50 -14.22 -3.38 14.50
N TYR A 51 -13.93 -3.58 15.78
CA TYR A 51 -12.95 -4.54 16.33
C TYR A 51 -11.45 -4.25 16.18
N ARG A 52 -11.06 -3.19 15.46
CA ARG A 52 -9.63 -2.80 15.40
C ARG A 52 -9.34 -1.38 15.87
N ASP A 53 -10.36 -0.54 16.08
CA ASP A 53 -10.20 0.89 16.39
C ASP A 53 -9.26 1.62 15.41
N ILE A 54 -9.24 1.16 14.15
CA ILE A 54 -8.45 1.73 13.06
C ILE A 54 -9.40 2.50 12.13
N PRO A 55 -9.10 3.76 11.76
CA PRO A 55 -9.89 4.48 10.77
C PRO A 55 -9.92 3.75 9.41
N ILE A 56 -11.06 3.76 8.74
CA ILE A 56 -11.21 3.21 7.37
C ILE A 56 -10.14 3.78 6.44
N ARG A 57 -9.77 5.04 6.58
CA ARG A 57 -8.71 5.70 5.81
C ARG A 57 -7.37 4.97 5.92
N ALA A 58 -6.98 4.57 7.12
CA ALA A 58 -5.75 3.81 7.33
C ALA A 58 -5.83 2.45 6.62
N ALA A 59 -7.00 1.79 6.67
CA ALA A 59 -7.20 0.53 5.98
C ALA A 59 -7.19 0.68 4.45
N LEU A 60 -7.78 1.75 3.91
CA LEU A 60 -7.73 2.08 2.48
C LEU A 60 -6.31 2.40 2.00
N LEU A 61 -5.54 3.14 2.80
CA LEU A 61 -4.12 3.41 2.52
C LEU A 61 -3.27 2.14 2.58
N GLY A 62 -3.53 1.26 3.56
CA GLY A 62 -2.88 -0.05 3.65
C GLY A 62 -3.20 -0.93 2.45
N TRP A 63 -4.46 -0.96 2.01
CA TRP A 63 -4.87 -1.64 0.79
C TRP A 63 -4.16 -1.05 -0.45
N LEU A 64 -4.13 0.29 -0.58
CA LEU A 64 -3.40 0.95 -1.66
C LEU A 64 -1.92 0.57 -1.66
N ALA A 65 -1.26 0.54 -0.50
CA ALA A 65 0.14 0.14 -0.39
C ALA A 65 0.34 -1.30 -0.89
N SER A 66 -0.51 -2.24 -0.45
CA SER A 66 -0.46 -3.64 -0.89
C SER A 66 -0.59 -3.76 -2.42
N THR A 67 -1.63 -3.16 -3.00
CA THR A 67 -1.86 -3.20 -4.45
C THR A 67 -0.76 -2.51 -5.27
N LEU A 68 -0.18 -1.43 -4.74
CA LEU A 68 0.94 -0.75 -5.40
C LEU A 68 2.25 -1.56 -5.33
N GLN A 69 2.43 -2.34 -4.25
CA GLN A 69 3.59 -3.21 -4.07
C GLN A 69 3.67 -4.31 -5.13
N ASP A 70 2.52 -4.82 -5.57
CA ASP A 70 2.42 -5.82 -6.66
C ASP A 70 2.96 -5.30 -8.00
N ALA A 71 3.07 -3.98 -8.15
CA ALA A 71 3.68 -3.31 -9.28
C ALA A 71 4.99 -2.58 -8.93
N SER A 72 5.63 -2.91 -7.80
CA SER A 72 6.90 -2.32 -7.37
C SER A 72 8.06 -2.64 -8.31
N ASP A 73 9.13 -1.84 -8.26
CA ASP A 73 10.34 -2.04 -9.06
C ASP A 73 10.96 -3.43 -8.84
N GLU A 74 10.91 -3.93 -7.61
CA GLU A 74 11.39 -5.26 -7.23
C GLU A 74 10.58 -6.37 -7.92
N ILE A 75 9.26 -6.39 -7.70
CA ILE A 75 8.36 -7.44 -8.23
C ILE A 75 8.42 -7.44 -9.76
N VAL A 76 8.35 -6.25 -10.33
CA VAL A 76 8.36 -6.11 -11.78
C VAL A 76 9.72 -6.46 -12.37
N GLY A 77 10.83 -6.07 -11.73
CA GLY A 77 12.17 -6.47 -12.15
C GLY A 77 12.35 -7.99 -12.13
N PHE A 78 11.82 -8.68 -11.12
CA PHE A 78 11.83 -10.13 -11.02
C PHE A 78 11.01 -10.81 -12.14
N ILE A 79 9.86 -10.26 -12.49
CA ILE A 79 8.98 -10.79 -13.56
C ILE A 79 9.61 -10.55 -14.93
N GLU A 80 10.11 -9.34 -15.21
CA GLU A 80 10.73 -8.97 -16.49
C GLU A 80 11.92 -9.88 -16.84
N GLN A 81 12.69 -10.34 -15.83
CA GLN A 81 13.77 -11.32 -16.04
C GLN A 81 13.28 -12.68 -16.57
N ARG A 82 12.04 -13.08 -16.25
CA ARG A 82 11.44 -14.36 -16.69
C ARG A 82 10.56 -14.20 -17.91
N PHE A 83 9.92 -13.05 -18.05
CA PHE A 83 8.97 -12.71 -19.09
C PHE A 83 9.33 -11.33 -19.67
N PRO A 84 10.33 -11.25 -20.56
CA PRO A 84 10.73 -9.98 -21.18
C PRO A 84 9.56 -9.31 -21.91
N GLY A 85 9.44 -7.99 -21.75
CA GLY A 85 8.35 -7.18 -22.30
C GLY A 85 7.16 -6.99 -21.36
N PHE A 86 7.21 -7.50 -20.12
CA PHE A 86 6.16 -7.29 -19.12
C PHE A 86 5.95 -5.80 -18.81
N LEU A 87 7.02 -5.01 -18.85
CA LEU A 87 7.00 -3.54 -18.72
C LEU A 87 6.96 -2.75 -20.04
N ALA A 88 6.74 -3.42 -21.18
CA ALA A 88 6.72 -2.71 -22.45
C ALA A 88 5.68 -1.56 -22.44
N PRO A 89 5.95 -0.42 -23.11
CA PRO A 89 4.97 0.64 -23.24
C PRO A 89 3.63 0.12 -23.77
N GLY A 90 2.54 0.48 -23.11
CA GLY A 90 1.18 0.03 -23.47
C GLY A 90 0.70 -1.21 -22.72
N THR A 91 1.53 -1.89 -21.91
CA THR A 91 1.05 -2.93 -21.00
C THR A 91 0.25 -2.33 -19.85
N ILE A 92 -0.65 -3.14 -19.28
CA ILE A 92 -1.46 -2.74 -18.14
C ILE A 92 -0.61 -2.33 -16.92
N VAL A 93 0.48 -3.05 -16.67
CA VAL A 93 1.40 -2.77 -15.55
C VAL A 93 2.13 -1.44 -15.76
N ALA A 94 2.59 -1.16 -16.99
CA ALA A 94 3.19 0.12 -17.31
C ALA A 94 2.19 1.28 -17.13
N ALA A 95 0.96 1.11 -17.61
CA ALA A 95 -0.11 2.10 -17.43
C ALA A 95 -0.46 2.33 -15.96
N PHE A 96 -0.56 1.26 -15.17
CA PHE A 96 -0.84 1.32 -13.73
C PHE A 96 0.26 2.07 -12.96
N ARG A 97 1.53 1.78 -13.24
CA ARG A 97 2.68 2.48 -12.64
C ARG A 97 2.73 3.97 -12.98
N ASN A 98 2.22 4.37 -14.15
CA ASN A 98 2.13 5.78 -14.54
C ASN A 98 1.09 6.58 -13.73
N LEU A 99 0.23 5.92 -12.94
CA LEU A 99 -0.70 6.61 -12.01
C LEU A 99 0.01 7.16 -10.77
N ARG A 100 1.24 6.70 -10.46
CA ARG A 100 1.93 6.99 -9.21
C ARG A 100 2.01 8.49 -8.87
N PRO A 101 2.31 9.43 -9.79
CA PRO A 101 2.31 10.85 -9.48
C PRO A 101 0.94 11.40 -9.06
N MET A 102 -0.14 10.89 -9.64
CA MET A 102 -1.50 11.30 -9.29
C MET A 102 -1.88 10.75 -7.91
N LEU A 103 -1.58 9.48 -7.66
CA LEU A 103 -1.83 8.83 -6.37
C LEU A 103 -1.02 9.48 -5.25
N TYR A 104 0.23 9.88 -5.52
CA TYR A 104 1.06 10.58 -4.54
C TYR A 104 0.41 11.88 -4.08
N ARG A 105 -0.18 12.66 -4.99
CA ARG A 105 -0.91 13.88 -4.63
C ARG A 105 -2.11 13.60 -3.72
N ALA A 106 -2.80 12.47 -3.92
CA ALA A 106 -3.90 12.06 -3.07
C ALA A 106 -3.44 11.58 -1.67
N VAL A 107 -2.26 10.95 -1.59
CA VAL A 107 -1.71 10.39 -0.35
C VAL A 107 -0.95 11.42 0.49
N ALA A 108 -0.25 12.37 -0.16
CA ALA A 108 0.64 13.33 0.50
C ALA A 108 0.01 14.11 1.68
N PRO A 109 -1.28 14.52 1.66
CA PRO A 109 -1.90 15.20 2.80
C PRO A 109 -1.90 14.38 4.10
N PHE A 110 -1.81 13.05 4.00
CA PHE A 110 -1.89 12.14 5.15
C PHE A 110 -0.52 11.79 5.75
N LEU A 111 0.59 12.25 5.16
CA LEU A 111 1.95 12.02 5.69
C LEU A 111 2.19 12.63 7.07
N GLN A 112 1.34 13.58 7.48
CA GLN A 112 1.36 14.25 8.77
C GLN A 112 0.01 14.14 9.50
N ASP A 113 -0.81 13.13 9.15
CA ASP A 113 -2.10 12.93 9.82
C ASP A 113 -1.90 12.74 11.33
N SER A 114 -2.80 13.31 12.12
CA SER A 114 -2.78 13.19 13.57
C SER A 114 -2.93 11.74 14.03
N HIS A 115 -3.69 10.93 13.29
CA HIS A 115 -3.90 9.53 13.62
C HIS A 115 -2.71 8.68 13.15
N GLU A 116 -2.07 7.98 14.08
CA GLU A 116 -0.84 7.23 13.82
C GLU A 116 -0.96 6.18 12.73
N ASN A 117 -2.00 5.33 12.79
CA ASN A 117 -2.24 4.32 11.76
C ASN A 117 -2.46 4.91 10.35
N VAL A 118 -3.10 6.09 10.26
CA VAL A 118 -3.30 6.77 8.96
C VAL A 118 -1.96 7.28 8.44
N ARG A 119 -1.18 7.93 9.32
CA ARG A 119 0.12 8.48 8.99
C ARG A 119 1.11 7.41 8.56
N GLU A 120 1.21 6.31 9.29
CA GLU A 120 2.10 5.19 8.94
C GLU A 120 1.70 4.59 7.58
N ALA A 121 0.41 4.26 7.39
CA ALA A 121 -0.06 3.72 6.12
C ALA A 121 0.23 4.68 4.95
N ALA A 122 -0.01 5.98 5.12
CA ALA A 122 0.30 6.99 4.11
C ALA A 122 1.79 7.06 3.77
N VAL A 123 2.67 6.97 4.78
CA VAL A 123 4.12 6.94 4.56
C VAL A 123 4.49 5.72 3.74
N VAL A 124 4.05 4.52 4.13
CA VAL A 124 4.37 3.28 3.41
C VAL A 124 3.88 3.34 1.97
N THR A 125 2.64 3.79 1.73
CA THR A 125 2.12 4.00 0.38
C THR A 125 3.00 4.98 -0.42
N ALA A 126 3.41 6.10 0.19
CA ALA A 126 4.24 7.11 -0.47
C ALA A 126 5.64 6.60 -0.83
N LEU A 127 6.24 5.73 -0.02
CA LEU A 127 7.53 5.10 -0.31
C LEU A 127 7.48 4.21 -1.56
N ILE A 128 6.37 3.51 -1.77
CA ILE A 128 6.17 2.68 -2.98
C ILE A 128 5.92 3.58 -4.21
N LEU A 129 5.14 4.66 -4.04
CA LEU A 129 4.83 5.57 -5.14
C LEU A 129 6.07 6.29 -5.70
N VAL A 130 7.01 6.67 -4.83
CA VAL A 130 8.20 7.47 -5.18
C VAL A 130 9.30 6.67 -5.92
N GLU A 131 9.09 5.38 -6.14
CA GLU A 131 9.81 4.60 -7.16
C GLU A 131 9.68 5.25 -8.55
N HIS A 132 8.55 5.91 -8.83
CA HIS A 132 8.36 6.63 -10.08
C HIS A 132 9.35 7.81 -10.21
N PRO A 133 10.12 7.92 -11.31
CA PRO A 133 11.15 8.95 -11.46
C PRO A 133 10.66 10.39 -11.29
N ALA A 134 9.44 10.69 -11.75
CA ALA A 134 8.83 12.01 -11.60
C ALA A 134 8.60 12.46 -10.14
N LEU A 135 8.74 11.55 -9.17
CA LEU A 135 8.58 11.84 -7.75
C LEU A 135 9.93 11.85 -7.01
N ALA A 136 11.05 11.70 -7.72
CA ALA A 136 12.38 11.58 -7.10
C ALA A 136 12.75 12.77 -6.20
N GLU A 137 12.20 13.95 -6.46
CA GLU A 137 12.41 15.15 -5.62
C GLU A 137 11.86 15.00 -4.18
N HIS A 138 10.97 14.05 -3.93
CA HIS A 138 10.39 13.83 -2.61
C HIS A 138 11.17 12.84 -1.73
N ARG A 139 12.22 12.20 -2.27
CA ARG A 139 12.97 11.13 -1.58
C ARG A 139 13.59 11.60 -0.27
N ASP A 140 14.29 12.75 -0.29
CA ASP A 140 14.94 13.28 0.91
C ASP A 140 13.94 13.59 2.03
N HIS A 141 12.79 14.16 1.69
CA HIS A 141 11.71 14.41 2.65
C HIS A 141 11.14 13.08 3.19
N LEU A 142 10.89 12.10 2.31
CA LEU A 142 10.36 10.79 2.71
C LEU A 142 11.36 9.94 3.48
N ALA A 143 12.67 10.16 3.34
CA ALA A 143 13.69 9.43 4.09
C ALA A 143 13.55 9.62 5.61
N VAL A 144 13.16 10.82 6.05
CA VAL A 144 12.85 11.11 7.46
C VAL A 144 11.67 10.28 7.94
N HIS A 145 10.63 10.17 7.11
CA HIS A 145 9.45 9.37 7.39
C HIS A 145 9.74 7.86 7.40
N ALA A 146 10.53 7.37 6.45
CA ALA A 146 10.97 5.98 6.38
C ALA A 146 11.77 5.58 7.62
N ARG A 147 12.68 6.45 8.09
CA ARG A 147 13.41 6.22 9.34
C ARG A 147 12.47 6.04 10.53
N ARG A 148 11.48 6.92 10.64
CA ARG A 148 10.47 6.82 11.70
C ARG A 148 9.72 5.48 11.65
N VAL A 149 9.31 5.02 10.45
CA VAL A 149 8.66 3.71 10.30
C VAL A 149 9.58 2.57 10.77
N LEU A 150 10.87 2.61 10.45
CA LEU A 150 11.85 1.63 10.96
C LEU A 150 12.00 1.65 12.48
N ASP A 151 11.82 2.80 13.11
CA ASP A 151 12.00 2.92 14.56
C ASP A 151 10.72 2.57 15.32
N THR A 152 9.54 2.85 14.76
CA THR A 152 8.27 2.79 15.51
C THR A 152 7.29 1.74 15.02
N SER A 153 7.35 1.31 13.76
CA SER A 153 6.35 0.37 13.23
C SER A 153 6.48 -0.99 13.88
N GLY A 154 5.35 -1.52 14.36
CA GLY A 154 5.23 -2.88 14.87
C GLY A 154 4.89 -3.91 13.79
N TYR A 155 4.80 -3.51 12.51
CA TYR A 155 4.46 -4.38 11.40
C TYR A 155 5.66 -4.58 10.48
N GLU A 156 6.22 -5.79 10.47
CA GLU A 156 7.44 -6.13 9.74
C GLU A 156 7.40 -5.80 8.23
N PRO A 157 6.30 -6.02 7.50
CA PRO A 157 6.22 -5.61 6.09
C PRO A 157 6.41 -4.10 5.88
N ASN A 158 5.89 -3.24 6.76
CA ASN A 158 6.09 -1.80 6.67
C ASN A 158 7.55 -1.42 6.92
N ARG A 159 8.18 -2.07 7.91
CA ARG A 159 9.61 -1.90 8.20
C ARG A 159 10.47 -2.32 7.00
N ARG A 160 10.14 -3.43 6.34
CA ARG A 160 10.82 -3.91 5.15
C ARG A 160 10.75 -2.93 3.99
N VAL A 161 9.57 -2.39 3.69
CA VAL A 161 9.40 -1.34 2.67
C VAL A 161 10.31 -0.16 3.01
N ALA A 162 10.24 0.36 4.24
CA ALA A 162 11.08 1.48 4.67
C ALA A 162 12.58 1.19 4.58
N TRP A 163 13.01 -0.02 4.97
CA TRP A 163 14.41 -0.45 4.91
C TRP A 163 14.92 -0.45 3.46
N ARG A 164 14.21 -1.15 2.56
CA ARG A 164 14.58 -1.28 1.15
C ARG A 164 14.58 0.05 0.43
N THR A 165 13.58 0.89 0.70
CA THR A 165 13.50 2.22 0.12
C THR A 165 14.68 3.10 0.53
N LEU A 166 15.09 3.06 1.82
CA LEU A 166 16.26 3.80 2.29
C LEU A 166 17.56 3.29 1.65
N GLU A 167 17.74 1.97 1.57
CA GLU A 167 18.90 1.38 0.91
C GLU A 167 18.98 1.79 -0.57
N ALA A 168 17.86 1.71 -1.30
CA ALA A 168 17.78 2.09 -2.71
C ALA A 168 18.14 3.57 -2.98
N TRP A 169 18.01 4.45 -1.98
CA TRP A 169 18.40 5.86 -2.08
C TRP A 169 19.81 6.14 -1.54
N GLY A 170 20.56 5.09 -1.17
CA GLY A 170 21.93 5.21 -0.68
C GLY A 170 22.04 5.61 0.80
N HIS A 171 20.95 5.51 1.56
CA HIS A 171 21.04 5.59 3.01
C HIS A 171 21.47 4.23 3.59
N ASN A 172 22.11 4.24 4.77
CA ASN A 172 22.42 3.03 5.52
C ASN A 172 21.31 2.77 6.56
N PRO A 173 20.29 1.96 6.25
CA PRO A 173 19.33 1.53 7.27
C PRO A 173 20.02 0.61 8.30
N PRO A 174 19.63 0.65 9.59
CA PRO A 174 20.20 -0.20 10.61
C PRO A 174 19.79 -1.66 10.41
N GLY A 175 20.67 -2.57 10.85
CA GLY A 175 20.41 -4.01 10.85
C GLY A 175 20.52 -4.66 9.46
N PRO A 176 20.47 -5.99 9.41
CA PRO A 176 20.44 -6.73 8.13
C PRO A 176 19.14 -6.45 7.37
N GLU A 177 19.15 -6.69 6.05
CA GLU A 177 17.90 -6.71 5.27
C GLU A 177 16.91 -7.67 5.95
N PRO A 178 15.65 -7.24 6.18
CA PRO A 178 14.62 -8.14 6.69
C PRO A 178 14.46 -9.35 5.77
N LEU A 179 14.56 -10.57 6.32
CA LEU A 179 14.53 -11.82 5.55
C LEU A 179 13.34 -11.83 4.59
N PRO A 180 13.54 -12.10 3.27
CA PRO A 180 12.42 -12.24 2.34
C PRO A 180 11.42 -13.23 2.91
N GLU A 181 10.14 -12.84 2.98
CA GLU A 181 9.10 -13.85 3.14
C GLU A 181 9.22 -14.78 1.94
N GLU A 182 9.21 -16.10 2.17
CA GLU A 182 9.22 -17.07 1.09
C GLU A 182 8.13 -16.68 0.08
N PRO A 183 8.42 -16.68 -1.24
CA PRO A 183 7.50 -16.15 -2.27
C PRO A 183 6.08 -16.75 -2.28
N TRP A 184 5.87 -17.84 -1.52
CA TRP A 184 4.65 -18.64 -1.49
C TRP A 184 3.86 -18.53 -0.17
N VAL A 185 4.31 -17.71 0.79
CA VAL A 185 3.55 -17.41 2.03
C VAL A 185 2.84 -16.07 1.95
N TRP A 186 2.49 -15.63 0.73
CA TRP A 186 1.27 -14.84 0.56
C TRP A 186 0.10 -15.83 0.59
N GLY A 187 -0.14 -16.41 1.77
CA GLY A 187 -1.46 -16.92 2.13
C GLY A 187 -2.47 -15.79 1.90
N PRO A 188 -3.76 -16.12 1.69
CA PRO A 188 -4.77 -15.12 1.32
C PRO A 188 -4.59 -13.93 2.25
N HIS A 189 -4.29 -12.75 1.66
CA HIS A 189 -4.28 -11.47 2.36
C HIS A 189 -5.40 -11.56 3.37
N SER A 190 -5.09 -11.62 4.68
CA SER A 190 -6.06 -11.98 5.71
C SER A 190 -7.40 -11.37 5.33
N ASP A 191 -8.31 -12.23 4.87
CA ASP A 191 -9.47 -11.92 4.02
C ASP A 191 -10.49 -11.02 4.73
N GLY A 192 -10.15 -10.53 5.92
CA GLY A 192 -11.06 -10.00 6.90
C GLY A 192 -12.15 -11.01 7.27
N ARG A 193 -12.11 -12.26 6.77
CA ARG A 193 -13.07 -13.33 7.04
C ARG A 193 -12.57 -14.30 8.09
N GLY A 194 -11.26 -14.41 8.32
CA GLY A 194 -10.72 -15.15 9.46
C GLY A 194 -11.33 -14.71 10.81
N ASP A 195 -11.89 -13.51 10.85
CA ASP A 195 -12.51 -12.89 12.03
C ASP A 195 -14.06 -12.79 11.92
N LEU A 196 -14.69 -13.38 10.88
CA LEU A 196 -16.15 -13.42 10.76
C LEU A 196 -16.80 -14.51 11.62
N GLU A 197 -16.01 -15.41 12.20
CA GLU A 197 -16.50 -16.28 13.27
C GLU A 197 -16.30 -15.59 14.63
N PRO A 198 -17.38 -15.24 15.35
CA PRO A 198 -17.26 -14.91 16.76
C PRO A 198 -16.67 -16.12 17.50
N PRO A 199 -15.91 -15.93 18.60
CA PRO A 199 -15.72 -17.04 19.51
C PRO A 199 -17.12 -17.45 20.02
N PHE A 200 -17.41 -18.74 19.85
CA PHE A 200 -18.62 -19.51 20.23
C PHE A 200 -19.70 -19.66 19.15
#